data_AF-A0A7R8AQJ1-F1
#
_entry.id   AF-A0A7R8AQJ1-F1
#
_cell.length_a   1.000
_cell.length_b   1.000
_cell.length_c   1.000
_cell.angle_alpha   90.00
_cell.angle_beta   90.00
_cell.angle_gamma   90.00
#
_symmetry.space_group_name_H-M   'P 1'
#
loop_
_entity.id
_entity.type
_entity.pdbx_description
1 polymer ?
#
loop_
_entity_poly.entity_id
_entity_poly.type
_entity_poly.pdbx_seq_one_letter_code
_entity_poly.pdbx_strand_id
1 'polypeptide(L)'
;MGLALLALSATIAITPIVAALDSGPGSVLSVSQSDWEAFNASVSGRLHNGAPLLAPCYKIFNRKEQAADTQQCTALQQSRDDAVFVSGQFGGYQQLNWAGCQATGDNCAMKITVPDSTLATGPCLQGSVSRRYVDARGVDDVQKTLRFASDNGLRLVVKNTGHDYLGRSSAPDSFGLWYFGSCMHYCCCC
;
A
#
# COMPACT_ATOMS: atom_id res chain seq x y z
N MET A 1 77.68 -21.55 6.32
CA MET A 1 76.48 -21.67 7.20
C MET A 1 75.85 -20.31 7.33
N GLY A 2 74.74 -20.06 6.65
CA GLY A 2 73.99 -18.81 6.75
C GLY A 2 72.58 -19.05 6.22
N LEU A 3 71.65 -19.39 7.13
CA LEU A 3 70.23 -19.51 6.81
C LEU A 3 69.60 -18.11 6.86
N ALA A 4 69.04 -17.66 5.74
CA ALA A 4 68.17 -16.49 5.69
C ALA A 4 66.72 -16.93 5.97
N LEU A 5 66.12 -16.43 7.06
CA LEU A 5 64.68 -16.55 7.32
C LEU A 5 63.93 -15.42 6.60
N LEU A 6 63.05 -15.77 5.67
CA LEU A 6 62.07 -14.87 5.07
C LEU A 6 60.80 -14.87 5.92
N ALA A 7 60.50 -13.74 6.57
CA ALA A 7 59.24 -13.55 7.29
C ALA A 7 58.14 -13.09 6.31
N LEU A 8 57.07 -13.89 6.17
CA LEU A 8 55.86 -13.49 5.45
C LEU A 8 54.97 -12.64 6.37
N SER A 9 54.89 -11.34 6.09
CA SER A 9 53.90 -10.45 6.71
C SER A 9 52.58 -10.52 5.93
N ALA A 10 51.53 -11.08 6.53
CA ALA A 10 50.18 -11.07 5.97
C ALA A 10 49.48 -9.74 6.33
N THR A 11 49.16 -8.94 5.32
CA THR A 11 48.37 -7.71 5.48
C THR A 11 46.87 -8.05 5.44
N ILE A 12 46.17 -7.78 6.54
CA ILE A 12 44.71 -7.90 6.62
C ILE A 12 44.10 -6.64 6.01
N ALA A 13 43.46 -6.77 4.85
CA ALA A 13 42.67 -5.69 4.27
C ALA A 13 41.31 -5.61 4.99
N ILE A 14 41.14 -4.58 5.82
CA ILE A 14 39.86 -4.26 6.44
C ILE A 14 39.05 -3.48 5.40
N THR A 15 38.11 -4.15 4.72
CA THR A 15 37.13 -3.47 3.88
C THR A 15 36.14 -2.73 4.79
N PRO A 16 35.93 -1.42 4.60
CA PRO A 16 34.92 -0.70 5.37
C PRO A 16 33.55 -1.21 4.93
N ILE A 17 32.79 -1.76 5.88
CA ILE A 17 31.36 -2.00 5.72
C ILE A 17 30.72 -0.61 5.68
N VAL A 18 30.40 -0.14 4.48
CA VAL A 18 29.54 1.04 4.32
C VAL A 18 28.17 0.62 4.83
N ALA A 19 27.83 1.00 6.06
CA ALA A 19 26.47 0.94 6.54
C ALA A 19 25.62 1.80 5.58
N ALA A 20 24.67 1.16 4.89
CA ALA A 20 23.70 1.86 4.08
C ALA A 20 23.01 2.89 4.98
N LEU A 21 23.25 4.16 4.70
CA LEU A 21 22.59 5.27 5.38
C LEU A 21 21.09 5.13 5.15
N ASP A 22 20.37 5.14 6.26
CA ASP A 22 18.92 5.19 6.43
C ASP A 22 18.31 6.31 5.58
N SER A 23 18.10 6.02 4.29
CA SER A 23 17.14 6.74 3.46
C SER A 23 15.77 6.29 3.91
N GLY A 24 14.94 7.21 4.39
CA GLY A 24 13.55 6.94 4.76
C GLY A 24 12.80 6.15 3.67
N PRO A 25 11.62 5.60 3.99
CA PRO A 25 10.96 4.61 3.13
C PRO A 25 10.91 5.09 1.67
N GLY A 26 11.39 4.22 0.77
CA GLY A 26 11.32 4.39 -0.67
C GLY A 26 9.87 4.60 -1.11
N SER A 27 9.70 5.41 -2.14
CA SER A 27 8.38 5.76 -2.65
C SER A 27 7.83 4.65 -3.53
N VAL A 28 6.53 4.39 -3.46
CA VAL A 28 5.86 3.48 -4.41
C VAL A 28 5.97 4.03 -5.84
N LEU A 29 6.13 5.35 -6.00
CA LEU A 29 6.35 6.01 -7.29
C LEU A 29 7.75 5.79 -7.87
N SER A 30 8.74 5.41 -7.07
CA SER A 30 10.11 5.22 -7.57
C SER A 30 10.38 3.81 -8.12
N VAL A 31 9.50 2.84 -7.83
CA VAL A 31 9.62 1.47 -8.35
C VAL A 31 9.25 1.44 -9.84
N SER A 32 10.10 0.82 -10.65
CA SER A 32 9.91 0.78 -12.10
C SER A 32 8.70 -0.05 -12.50
N GLN A 33 8.11 0.25 -13.67
CA GLN A 33 6.98 -0.51 -14.20
C GLN A 33 7.34 -1.98 -14.47
N SER A 34 8.57 -2.25 -14.93
CA SER A 34 9.06 -3.61 -15.15
C SER A 34 9.18 -4.41 -13.85
N ASP A 35 9.61 -3.77 -12.76
CA ASP A 35 9.68 -4.44 -11.45
C ASP A 35 8.29 -4.76 -10.92
N TRP A 36 7.33 -3.85 -11.10
CA TRP A 36 5.93 -4.11 -10.77
C TRP A 36 5.33 -5.27 -11.57
N GLU A 37 5.65 -5.36 -12.87
CA GLU A 37 5.17 -6.45 -13.72
C GLU A 37 5.78 -7.79 -13.34
N ALA A 38 7.09 -7.84 -13.11
CA ALA A 38 7.79 -9.03 -12.63
C ALA A 38 7.25 -9.48 -11.27
N PHE A 39 7.05 -8.54 -10.34
CA PHE A 39 6.46 -8.84 -9.05
C PHE A 39 5.02 -9.33 -9.17
N ASN A 40 4.19 -8.68 -10.00
CA ASN A 40 2.80 -9.10 -10.22
C ASN A 40 2.72 -10.53 -10.76
N ALA A 41 3.60 -10.90 -11.70
CA ALA A 41 3.71 -12.27 -12.18
C ALA A 41 4.08 -13.23 -11.04
N SER A 42 4.99 -12.83 -10.13
CA SER A 42 5.39 -13.64 -8.98
C SER A 42 4.26 -13.92 -7.99
N VAL A 43 3.29 -13.00 -7.85
CA VAL A 43 2.09 -13.14 -7.01
C VAL A 43 0.85 -13.55 -7.80
N SER A 44 1.03 -14.20 -8.95
CA SER A 44 -0.06 -14.76 -9.77
C SER A 44 -1.13 -13.73 -10.19
N GLY A 45 -0.70 -12.50 -10.52
CA GLY A 45 -1.60 -11.45 -10.99
C GLY A 45 -2.36 -10.71 -9.88
N ARG A 46 -2.01 -10.93 -8.60
CA ARG A 46 -2.72 -10.38 -7.44
C ARG A 46 -2.26 -8.97 -7.02
N LEU A 47 -1.40 -8.32 -7.80
CA LEU A 47 -1.05 -6.91 -7.59
C LEU A 47 -2.12 -6.00 -8.22
N HIS A 48 -2.62 -5.07 -7.41
CA HIS A 48 -3.66 -4.12 -7.80
C HIS A 48 -3.26 -2.67 -7.49
N ASN A 49 -3.93 -1.73 -8.16
CA ASN A 49 -3.86 -0.31 -7.83
C ASN A 49 -4.81 -0.01 -6.67
N GLY A 50 -4.32 0.66 -5.64
CA GLY A 50 -5.15 1.12 -4.53
C GLY A 50 -5.66 2.53 -4.77
N ALA A 51 -6.96 2.74 -4.57
CA ALA A 51 -7.61 4.03 -4.64
C ALA A 51 -8.60 4.19 -3.47
N PRO A 52 -8.86 5.41 -2.99
CA PRO A 52 -9.91 5.65 -2.01
C PRO A 52 -11.27 5.14 -2.47
N LEU A 53 -12.09 4.64 -1.53
CA LEU A 53 -13.41 4.06 -1.81
C LEU A 53 -14.28 4.94 -2.72
N LEU A 54 -14.33 6.24 -2.44
CA LEU A 54 -15.19 7.19 -3.16
C LEU A 54 -14.51 7.82 -4.37
N ALA A 55 -13.31 7.38 -4.79
CA ALA A 55 -12.64 7.95 -5.96
C ALA A 55 -13.52 7.98 -7.23
N PRO A 56 -14.36 6.95 -7.53
CA PRO A 56 -15.26 6.99 -8.68
C PRO A 56 -16.31 8.11 -8.65
N CYS A 57 -16.58 8.72 -7.49
CA CYS A 57 -17.50 9.84 -7.34
C CYS A 57 -16.94 11.19 -7.83
N TYR A 58 -15.65 11.28 -8.14
CA TYR A 58 -14.96 12.53 -8.47
C TYR A 58 -14.51 12.54 -9.93
N LYS A 59 -14.65 13.67 -10.61
CA LYS A 59 -14.12 13.87 -11.97
C LYS A 59 -12.61 14.14 -12.01
N ILE A 60 -12.03 14.45 -10.86
CA ILE A 60 -10.59 14.73 -10.71
C ILE A 60 -10.06 13.86 -9.58
N PHE A 61 -9.14 12.96 -9.90
CA PHE A 61 -8.43 12.12 -8.94
C PHE A 61 -6.92 12.30 -9.07
N ASN A 62 -6.24 12.57 -7.96
CA ASN A 62 -4.79 12.86 -7.93
C ASN A 62 -4.38 13.90 -8.99
N ARG A 63 -5.20 14.96 -9.10
CA ARG A 63 -5.03 16.08 -10.05
C ARG A 63 -5.09 15.68 -11.53
N LYS A 64 -5.63 14.50 -11.84
CA LYS A 64 -5.89 14.05 -13.21
C LYS A 64 -7.38 13.90 -13.43
N GLU A 65 -7.83 14.26 -14.63
CA GLU A 65 -9.21 14.01 -15.03
C GLU A 65 -9.48 12.50 -15.14
N GLN A 66 -10.67 12.10 -14.71
CA GLN A 66 -11.18 10.75 -14.88
C GLN A 66 -12.68 10.78 -15.21
N ALA A 67 -13.16 9.70 -15.81
CA ALA A 67 -14.60 9.49 -15.96
C ALA A 67 -15.20 9.24 -14.57
N ALA A 68 -16.11 10.11 -14.15
CA ALA A 68 -16.90 9.86 -12.95
C ALA A 68 -18.02 8.87 -13.28
N ASP A 69 -18.18 7.84 -12.46
CA ASP A 69 -19.23 6.84 -12.60
C ASP A 69 -20.34 7.14 -11.60
N THR A 70 -21.44 7.72 -12.08
CA THR A 70 -22.56 8.14 -11.21
C THR A 70 -23.28 6.93 -10.61
N GLN A 71 -23.35 5.81 -11.34
CA GLN A 71 -24.02 4.60 -10.86
C GLN A 71 -23.17 3.93 -9.77
N GLN A 72 -21.88 3.74 -10.04
CA GLN A 72 -20.96 3.19 -9.05
C GLN A 72 -20.86 4.11 -7.83
N CYS A 73 -20.78 5.42 -8.04
CA CYS A 73 -20.78 6.39 -6.96
C CYS A 73 -22.02 6.27 -6.07
N THR A 74 -23.21 6.14 -6.67
CA THR A 74 -24.46 5.96 -5.92
C THR A 74 -24.41 4.70 -5.05
N ALA A 75 -23.98 3.56 -5.62
CA ALA A 75 -23.86 2.31 -4.88
C ALA A 75 -22.84 2.39 -3.73
N LEU A 76 -21.69 3.02 -3.98
CA LEU A 76 -20.64 3.23 -2.98
C LEU A 76 -21.12 4.13 -1.85
N GLN A 77 -21.81 5.23 -2.17
CA GLN A 77 -22.34 6.15 -1.17
C GLN A 77 -23.41 5.50 -0.30
N GLN A 78 -24.32 4.72 -0.88
CA GLN A 78 -25.37 4.01 -0.12
C GLN A 78 -24.81 2.94 0.82
N SER A 79 -23.66 2.35 0.47
CA SER A 79 -23.05 1.24 1.23
C SER A 79 -21.88 1.67 2.10
N ARG A 80 -21.52 2.96 2.13
CA ARG A 80 -20.30 3.48 2.80
C ARG A 80 -20.28 3.25 4.30
N ASP A 81 -21.45 3.07 4.92
CA ASP A 81 -21.61 2.85 6.36
C ASP A 81 -21.80 1.35 6.70
N ASP A 82 -21.94 0.49 5.68
CA ASP A 82 -22.02 -0.97 5.84
C ASP A 82 -20.60 -1.53 6.04
N ALA A 83 -20.31 -1.98 7.26
CA ALA A 83 -19.03 -2.54 7.64
C ALA A 83 -18.61 -3.76 6.80
N VAL A 84 -19.56 -4.61 6.43
CA VAL A 84 -19.29 -5.80 5.60
C VAL A 84 -18.90 -5.36 4.20
N PHE A 85 -19.65 -4.43 3.61
CA PHE A 85 -19.32 -3.86 2.31
C PHE A 85 -17.94 -3.17 2.33
N VAL A 86 -17.73 -2.26 3.26
CA VAL A 86 -16.48 -1.47 3.39
C VAL A 86 -15.27 -2.38 3.56
N SER A 87 -15.40 -3.44 4.37
CA SER A 87 -14.30 -4.38 4.61
C SER A 87 -13.87 -5.15 3.36
N GLY A 88 -14.80 -5.37 2.41
CA GLY A 88 -14.53 -5.98 1.11
C GLY A 88 -13.92 -5.04 0.08
N GLN A 89 -13.64 -3.79 0.44
CA GLN A 89 -13.03 -2.80 -0.43
C GLN A 89 -11.66 -2.41 0.12
N PHE A 90 -10.58 -2.64 -0.64
CA PHE A 90 -9.23 -2.23 -0.19
C PHE A 90 -9.16 -0.74 0.16
N GLY A 91 -9.82 0.11 -0.63
CA GLY A 91 -9.92 1.56 -0.40
C GLY A 91 -10.89 1.98 0.71
N GLY A 92 -11.64 1.05 1.29
CA GLY A 92 -12.68 1.30 2.29
C GLY A 92 -12.14 1.25 3.72
N TYR A 93 -12.39 2.28 4.50
CA TYR A 93 -12.00 2.34 5.91
C TYR A 93 -13.24 2.66 6.72
N GLN A 94 -13.52 1.89 7.77
CA GLN A 94 -14.71 2.14 8.59
C GLN A 94 -14.68 3.55 9.18
N GLN A 95 -13.48 4.01 9.52
CA GLN A 95 -13.21 5.36 9.93
C GLN A 95 -12.57 6.10 8.76
N LEU A 96 -13.39 6.85 8.00
CA LEU A 96 -12.98 7.50 6.75
C LEU A 96 -11.82 8.49 6.93
N ASN A 97 -11.62 9.03 8.13
CA ASN A 97 -10.46 9.89 8.44
C ASN A 97 -9.12 9.16 8.28
N TRP A 98 -9.09 7.82 8.38
CA TRP A 98 -7.88 7.02 8.13
C TRP A 98 -7.65 6.74 6.65
N ALA A 99 -8.64 6.96 5.78
CA ALA A 99 -8.40 6.98 4.33
C ALA A 99 -7.70 8.30 3.91
N GLY A 100 -7.90 9.39 4.67
CA GLY A 100 -7.23 10.67 4.46
C GLY A 100 -5.82 10.71 5.05
N CYS A 101 -4.96 11.55 4.48
CA CYS A 101 -3.68 11.93 5.06
C CYS A 101 -3.90 13.08 6.03
N GLN A 102 -3.77 12.81 7.33
CA GLN A 102 -4.01 13.82 8.37
C GLN A 102 -2.96 14.94 8.38
N ALA A 103 -1.74 14.65 7.91
CA ALA A 103 -0.66 15.63 7.87
C ALA A 103 -0.83 16.66 6.74
N THR A 104 -1.34 16.24 5.57
CA THR A 104 -1.49 17.12 4.40
C THR A 104 -2.93 17.59 4.19
N GLY A 105 -3.90 16.91 4.80
CA GLY A 105 -5.33 17.10 4.52
C GLY A 105 -5.79 16.40 3.24
N ASP A 106 -4.91 15.70 2.51
CA ASP A 106 -5.28 14.99 1.28
C ASP A 106 -6.30 13.90 1.59
N ASN A 107 -7.47 13.94 0.95
CA ASN A 107 -8.50 12.95 1.17
C ASN A 107 -9.42 12.85 -0.05
N CYS A 108 -10.31 11.88 0.04
CA CYS A 108 -11.37 11.62 -0.94
C CYS A 108 -12.70 11.39 -0.23
N ALA A 109 -12.91 12.03 0.92
CA ALA A 109 -14.13 11.88 1.69
C ALA A 109 -15.19 12.86 1.17
N MET A 110 -16.43 12.38 1.07
CA MET A 110 -17.57 13.23 0.76
C MET A 110 -18.21 13.72 2.05
N LYS A 111 -18.71 14.97 2.03
CA LYS A 111 -19.46 15.52 3.17
C LYS A 111 -20.79 14.79 3.27
N ILE A 112 -21.23 14.47 4.49
CA ILE A 112 -22.53 13.82 4.75
C ILE A 112 -23.74 14.61 4.22
N THR A 113 -23.57 15.89 3.93
CA THR A 113 -24.59 16.77 3.35
C THR A 113 -24.78 16.61 1.84
N VAL A 114 -23.89 15.86 1.17
CA VAL A 114 -23.96 15.61 -0.26
C VAL A 114 -24.90 14.43 -0.49
N PRO A 115 -25.98 14.57 -1.29
CA PRO A 115 -26.87 13.46 -1.58
C PRO A 115 -26.14 12.31 -2.28
N ASP A 116 -26.51 11.08 -1.94
CA ASP A 116 -25.83 9.86 -2.44
C ASP A 116 -25.82 9.70 -3.96
N SER A 117 -26.70 10.41 -4.69
CA SER A 117 -26.77 10.38 -6.16
C SER A 117 -25.96 11.49 -6.84
N THR A 118 -25.27 12.34 -6.07
CA THR A 118 -24.53 13.48 -6.62
C THR A 118 -23.04 13.20 -6.70
N LEU A 119 -22.44 13.61 -7.81
CA LEU A 119 -20.99 13.60 -7.96
C LEU A 119 -20.36 14.66 -7.06
N ALA A 120 -19.18 14.35 -6.52
CA ALA A 120 -18.46 15.25 -5.65
C ALA A 120 -17.86 16.43 -6.42
N THR A 121 -17.77 17.58 -5.75
CA THR A 121 -17.09 18.78 -6.25
C THR A 121 -15.68 18.87 -5.67
N GLY A 122 -14.73 19.38 -6.47
CA GLY A 122 -13.32 19.50 -6.09
C GLY A 122 -12.49 18.25 -6.38
N PRO A 123 -11.18 18.27 -6.07
CA PRO A 123 -10.29 17.14 -6.32
C PRO A 123 -10.37 16.10 -5.21
N CYS A 124 -10.44 14.82 -5.60
CA CYS A 124 -10.14 13.69 -4.73
C CYS A 124 -8.65 13.39 -4.77
N LEU A 125 -8.04 13.17 -3.61
CA LEU A 125 -6.63 12.85 -3.47
C LEU A 125 -6.45 11.50 -2.74
N GLN A 126 -5.33 10.84 -3.00
CA GLN A 126 -5.02 9.50 -2.48
C GLN A 126 -5.15 9.38 -0.95
N GLY A 127 -4.73 10.41 -0.22
CA GLY A 127 -4.64 10.37 1.23
C GLY A 127 -3.70 9.26 1.72
N SER A 128 -4.17 8.48 2.70
CA SER A 128 -3.42 7.39 3.35
C SER A 128 -3.74 6.00 2.80
N VAL A 129 -4.49 5.92 1.70
CA VAL A 129 -4.75 4.64 1.02
C VAL A 129 -3.50 4.22 0.25
N SER A 130 -2.97 3.03 0.52
CA SER A 130 -1.79 2.50 -0.19
C SER A 130 -1.98 2.56 -1.70
N ARG A 131 -0.96 2.98 -2.43
CA ARG A 131 -1.06 3.25 -3.88
C ARG A 131 -1.14 1.97 -4.72
N ARG A 132 -0.55 0.89 -4.19
CA ARG A 132 -0.57 -0.46 -4.74
C ARG A 132 -0.85 -1.43 -3.59
N TYR A 133 -1.43 -2.57 -3.87
CA TYR A 133 -1.60 -3.62 -2.88
C TYR A 133 -1.63 -5.02 -3.50
N VAL A 134 -1.34 -6.02 -2.67
CA VAL A 134 -1.52 -7.43 -3.02
C VAL A 134 -2.74 -7.98 -2.30
N ASP A 135 -3.66 -8.58 -3.04
CA ASP A 135 -4.75 -9.41 -2.50
C ASP A 135 -4.19 -10.81 -2.20
N ALA A 136 -3.54 -10.97 -1.06
CA ALA A 136 -2.84 -12.19 -0.70
C ALA A 136 -3.83 -13.32 -0.40
N ARG A 137 -3.60 -14.50 -0.99
CA ARG A 137 -4.43 -15.69 -0.78
C ARG A 137 -3.70 -16.83 -0.08
N GLY A 138 -2.40 -16.68 0.17
CA GLY A 138 -1.60 -17.66 0.89
C GLY A 138 -0.28 -17.11 1.41
N VAL A 139 0.44 -17.96 2.12
CA VAL A 139 1.74 -17.62 2.74
C VAL A 139 2.77 -17.18 1.70
N ASP A 140 2.74 -17.76 0.51
CA ASP A 140 3.68 -17.43 -0.58
C ASP A 140 3.50 -15.98 -1.07
N ASP A 141 2.26 -15.52 -1.25
CA ASP A 141 1.96 -14.12 -1.60
C ASP A 141 2.48 -13.16 -0.51
N VAL A 142 2.26 -13.51 0.76
CA VAL A 142 2.74 -12.72 1.91
C VAL A 142 4.26 -12.63 1.87
N GLN A 143 4.97 -13.76 1.78
CA GLN A 143 6.43 -13.79 1.78
C GLN A 143 7.02 -12.99 0.62
N LYS A 144 6.48 -13.14 -0.59
CA LYS A 144 6.92 -12.39 -1.77
C LYS A 144 6.68 -10.89 -1.58
N THR A 145 5.53 -10.50 -1.04
CA THR A 145 5.18 -9.10 -0.76
C THR A 145 6.13 -8.48 0.26
N LEU A 146 6.42 -9.20 1.36
CA LEU A 146 7.36 -8.74 2.39
C LEU A 146 8.77 -8.54 1.83
N ARG A 147 9.28 -9.51 1.05
CA ARG A 147 10.60 -9.40 0.41
C ARG A 147 10.64 -8.23 -0.56
N PHE A 148 9.64 -8.13 -1.45
CA PHE A 148 9.58 -7.04 -2.43
C PHE A 148 9.54 -5.66 -1.77
N ALA A 149 8.76 -5.51 -0.70
CA ALA A 149 8.72 -4.26 0.06
C ALA A 149 10.08 -3.94 0.69
N SER A 150 10.75 -4.93 1.29
CA SER A 150 12.08 -4.77 1.88
C SER A 150 13.13 -4.40 0.83
N ASP A 151 13.19 -5.12 -0.29
CA ASP A 151 14.18 -4.95 -1.35
C ASP A 151 14.08 -3.56 -2.02
N ASN A 152 12.88 -2.99 -2.05
CA ASN A 152 12.60 -1.66 -2.61
C ASN A 152 12.47 -0.56 -1.54
N GLY A 153 12.69 -0.89 -0.26
CA GLY A 153 12.56 0.06 0.86
C GLY A 153 11.14 0.61 1.07
N LEU A 154 10.10 -0.04 0.56
CA LEU A 154 8.73 0.47 0.58
C LEU A 154 8.13 0.41 1.98
N ARG A 155 7.37 1.45 2.34
CA ARG A 155 6.52 1.42 3.54
C ARG A 155 5.39 0.40 3.35
N LEU A 156 5.49 -0.73 4.02
CA LEU A 156 4.43 -1.74 4.02
C LEU A 156 3.30 -1.38 4.98
N VAL A 157 2.06 -1.55 4.53
CA VAL A 157 0.85 -1.47 5.35
C VAL A 157 0.12 -2.80 5.26
N VAL A 158 -0.19 -3.40 6.41
CA VAL A 158 -1.02 -4.60 6.46
C VAL A 158 -2.47 -4.20 6.73
N LYS A 159 -3.37 -4.69 5.90
CA LYS A 159 -4.80 -4.44 6.02
C LYS A 159 -5.58 -5.76 5.98
N ASN A 160 -6.55 -5.90 6.87
CA ASN A 160 -7.59 -6.92 6.79
C ASN A 160 -8.93 -6.24 6.42
N THR A 161 -9.78 -5.95 7.40
CA THR A 161 -11.13 -5.38 7.19
C THR A 161 -11.20 -3.85 7.23
N GLY A 162 -10.14 -3.16 7.66
CA GLY A 162 -10.16 -1.68 7.79
C GLY A 162 -10.89 -1.14 9.02
N HIS A 163 -11.17 -1.99 10.03
CA HIS A 163 -11.68 -1.61 11.36
C HIS A 163 -10.57 -1.18 12.34
N ASP A 164 -9.43 -0.67 11.86
CA ASP A 164 -8.39 -0.17 12.76
C ASP A 164 -8.72 1.27 13.18
N TYR A 165 -9.10 1.42 14.45
CA TYR A 165 -9.47 2.73 15.02
C TYR A 165 -8.26 3.66 15.24
N LEU A 166 -7.03 3.15 15.10
CA LEU A 166 -5.79 3.88 15.34
C LEU A 166 -5.05 4.28 14.05
N GLY A 167 -5.61 3.96 12.87
CA GLY A 167 -5.01 4.26 11.57
C GLY A 167 -3.81 3.41 11.18
N ARG A 168 -3.47 2.34 11.91
CA ARG A 168 -2.30 1.49 11.66
C ARG A 168 -2.38 0.69 10.36
N SER A 169 -3.58 0.53 9.81
CA SER A 169 -3.81 -0.11 8.51
C SER A 169 -3.83 0.90 7.34
N SER A 170 -3.28 2.10 7.53
CA SER A 170 -3.23 3.16 6.51
C SER A 170 -1.92 3.92 6.59
N ALA A 171 -1.43 4.39 5.44
CA ALA A 171 -0.31 5.31 5.38
C ALA A 171 -0.19 5.95 3.99
N PRO A 172 0.17 7.24 3.91
CA PRO A 172 0.49 7.87 2.64
C PRO A 172 1.70 7.19 1.98
N ASP A 173 1.67 7.12 0.66
CA ASP A 173 2.72 6.53 -0.20
C ASP A 173 3.21 5.14 0.24
N SER A 174 2.27 4.28 0.64
CA SER A 174 2.55 2.93 1.10
C SER A 174 2.18 1.85 0.09
N PHE A 175 2.77 0.67 0.30
CA PHE A 175 2.45 -0.58 -0.39
C PHE A 175 1.63 -1.49 0.54
N GLY A 176 0.46 -1.94 0.08
CA GLY A 176 -0.49 -2.69 0.88
C GLY A 176 -0.33 -4.20 0.77
N LEU A 177 -0.38 -4.90 1.89
CA LEU A 177 -0.69 -6.32 1.96
C LEU A 177 -2.12 -6.47 2.46
N TRP A 178 -3.03 -6.88 1.59
CA TRP A 178 -4.43 -7.08 1.91
C TRP A 178 -4.74 -8.57 2.01
N TYR A 179 -5.35 -8.96 3.12
CA TYR A 179 -5.82 -10.32 3.31
C TYR A 179 -7.27 -10.27 3.78
N PHE A 180 -8.19 -10.42 2.84
CA PHE A 180 -9.63 -10.40 3.09
C PHE A 180 -10.25 -11.74 2.67
N GLY A 181 -11.05 -12.34 3.55
CA GLY A 181 -11.81 -13.57 3.28
C GLY A 181 -11.00 -14.87 3.19
N SER A 182 -9.67 -14.84 3.23
CA SER A 182 -8.86 -16.09 3.14
C SER A 182 -8.64 -16.79 4.48
N CYS A 183 -9.00 -16.14 5.61
CA CYS A 183 -8.97 -16.77 6.95
C CYS A 183 -10.11 -17.79 7.19
N MET A 184 -10.91 -18.13 6.18
CA MET A 184 -11.89 -19.21 6.30
C MET A 184 -11.28 -20.61 6.08
N HIS A 185 -10.07 -20.72 5.52
CA HIS A 185 -9.47 -22.03 5.21
C HIS A 185 -8.06 -22.27 5.75
N TYR A 186 -7.31 -21.23 6.13
CA TYR A 186 -5.97 -21.39 6.71
C TYR A 186 -5.83 -20.50 7.95
N CYS A 187 -5.38 -21.10 9.05
CA CYS A 187 -5.15 -20.45 10.34
C CYS A 187 -4.57 -19.04 10.16
N CYS A 188 -5.28 -18.03 10.65
CA CYS A 188 -4.69 -16.73 10.93
C CYS A 188 -3.61 -16.94 12.01
N CYS A 189 -2.33 -16.82 11.66
CA CYS A 189 -1.31 -16.52 12.65
C CYS A 189 -1.46 -15.03 13.03
N CYS A 190 -2.12 -14.79 14.16
CA CYS A 190 -1.82 -13.72 15.13
C CYS A 190 -2.28 -14.23 16.50
#